data_AF-A0A556PL61-F1
#
_entry.id   AF-A0A556PL61-F1
#
_cell.length_a   1.000
_cell.length_b   1.000
_cell.length_c   1.000
_cell.angle_alpha   90.00
_cell.angle_beta   90.00
_cell.angle_gamma   90.00
#
_symmetry.space_group_name_H-M   'P 1'
#
loop_
_entity.id
_entity.type
_entity.pdbx_description
1 polymer ?
#
loop_
_entity_poly.entity_id
_entity_poly.type
_entity_poly.pdbx_seq_one_letter_code
_entity_poly.pdbx_strand_id
1 'polypeptide(L)'
;MSHRLKVGVLEEVDLIDEDIWRVFTIILSNKSKKSSTYKYALMKSIIENLYQVNENYELTYDQLAYVFAKVYWNLVINHNLTNHNRGHPSSVVSALQGFKEKYSIPREFNFDKINHELQLKIVSKVKSIMKINVFGALYGDTKKQFYGFDHNREYFKLNPRVHEFMLTYQRLIVHLTNYHMARMIEQLNDIPDINYLIGKVESIAKRSSLKPYENILLHYFESTCFYCGRDLYKTKATHVDHFIPWSFVQSDHIWNLVLACNQCNTSKSDKLPDRQYLNFIIDRNEQLQEKVIENKQTLLENYKDKKIILLYDYSIKNGFDEIWVPRTF
;
A
#
# COMPACT_ATOMS: atom_id res chain seq x y z
N MET A 1 -9.26 27.13 -4.98
CA MET A 1 -7.93 27.42 -4.39
C MET A 1 -6.87 27.21 -5.46
N SER A 2 -5.83 28.06 -5.48
CA SER A 2 -4.75 28.02 -6.47
C SER A 2 -4.08 26.64 -6.50
N HIS A 3 -3.99 26.01 -7.67
CA HIS A 3 -3.38 24.69 -7.85
C HIS A 3 -1.85 24.66 -7.61
N ARG A 4 -1.22 25.83 -7.40
CA ARG A 4 0.24 25.99 -7.28
C ARG A 4 0.70 26.33 -5.85
N LEU A 5 0.01 25.82 -4.84
CA LEU A 5 0.46 25.99 -3.45
C LEU A 5 1.77 25.22 -3.24
N LYS A 6 2.83 25.91 -2.80
CA LYS A 6 4.12 25.27 -2.46
C LYS A 6 4.16 24.76 -1.02
N VAL A 7 3.34 25.34 -0.16
CA VAL A 7 3.19 25.00 1.25
C VAL A 7 1.69 24.98 1.58
N GLY A 8 1.26 23.94 2.29
CA GLY A 8 -0.05 23.82 2.90
C GLY A 8 0.11 23.63 4.41
N VAL A 9 -0.34 24.59 5.20
CA VAL A 9 -0.35 24.51 6.66
C VAL A 9 -1.57 23.72 7.12
N LEU A 10 -1.33 22.58 7.79
CA LEU A 10 -2.40 21.77 8.35
C LEU A 10 -3.22 22.61 9.34
N GLU A 11 -4.53 22.71 9.11
CA GLU A 11 -5.43 23.36 10.06
C GLU A 11 -5.65 22.43 11.26
N GLU A 12 -5.26 22.90 12.45
CA GLU A 12 -5.46 22.19 13.71
C GLU A 12 -6.93 22.39 14.15
N VAL A 13 -7.76 21.41 13.82
CA VAL A 13 -9.16 21.35 14.20
C VAL A 13 -9.43 19.98 14.81
N ASP A 14 -10.19 19.94 15.89
CA ASP A 14 -10.71 18.70 16.45
C ASP A 14 -11.76 18.12 15.50
N LEU A 15 -11.39 17.04 14.81
CA LEU A 15 -12.26 16.34 13.87
C LEU A 15 -12.85 15.11 14.54
N ILE A 16 -14.16 14.92 14.38
CA ILE A 16 -14.82 13.64 14.65
C ILE A 16 -14.98 12.84 13.34
N ASP A 17 -15.27 11.54 13.46
CA ASP A 17 -15.43 10.64 12.32
C ASP A 17 -16.46 11.14 11.29
N GLU A 18 -17.54 11.77 11.75
CA GLU A 18 -18.56 12.35 10.87
C GLU A 18 -18.00 13.47 10.00
N ASP A 19 -17.17 14.36 10.55
CA ASP A 19 -16.53 15.44 9.79
C ASP A 19 -15.62 14.88 8.70
N ILE A 20 -14.83 13.87 9.05
CA ILE A 20 -13.88 13.21 8.16
C ILE A 20 -14.66 12.49 7.04
N TRP A 21 -15.71 11.74 7.38
CA TRP A 21 -16.59 11.10 6.39
C TRP A 21 -17.22 12.12 5.44
N ARG A 22 -17.72 13.25 5.96
CA ARG A 22 -18.34 14.29 5.14
C ARG A 22 -17.35 14.85 4.10
N VAL A 23 -16.09 15.03 4.48
CA VAL A 23 -15.03 15.43 3.56
C VAL A 23 -14.74 14.33 2.53
N PHE A 24 -14.62 13.06 2.95
CA PHE A 24 -14.47 11.93 2.02
C PHE A 24 -15.62 11.84 1.02
N THR A 25 -16.87 11.99 1.45
CA THR A 25 -18.04 11.99 0.56
C THR A 25 -17.94 13.10 -0.50
N ILE A 26 -17.45 14.29 -0.14
CA ILE A 26 -17.24 15.38 -1.11
C ILE A 26 -16.10 15.03 -2.08
N ILE A 27 -14.97 14.56 -1.55
CA ILE A 27 -13.78 14.20 -2.34
C ILE A 27 -14.06 13.04 -3.28
N LEU A 28 -14.92 12.09 -2.92
CA LEU A 28 -15.20 10.90 -3.71
C LEU A 28 -16.40 11.09 -4.65
N SER A 29 -17.32 12.01 -4.36
CA SER A 29 -18.45 12.36 -5.23
C SER A 29 -18.13 13.36 -6.34
N ASN A 30 -19.10 13.63 -7.22
CA ASN A 30 -19.00 14.64 -8.27
C ASN A 30 -18.95 16.10 -7.74
N LYS A 31 -19.11 16.31 -6.42
CA LYS A 31 -19.01 17.64 -5.80
C LYS A 31 -17.59 18.19 -5.81
N SER A 32 -16.57 17.32 -5.70
CA SER A 32 -15.19 17.71 -5.97
C SER A 32 -14.95 17.76 -7.48
N LYS A 33 -14.53 18.93 -7.99
CA LYS A 33 -14.10 19.06 -9.39
C LYS A 33 -12.87 18.19 -9.62
N LYS A 34 -13.00 17.17 -10.46
CA LYS A 34 -11.91 16.29 -10.89
C LYS A 34 -11.80 16.34 -12.39
N SER A 35 -10.69 16.88 -12.88
CA SER A 35 -10.33 16.81 -14.30
C SER A 35 -9.53 15.56 -14.65
N SER A 36 -8.89 14.93 -13.64
CA SER A 36 -8.04 13.75 -13.81
C SER A 36 -7.99 12.86 -12.56
N THR A 37 -7.43 11.66 -12.72
CA THR A 37 -7.42 10.60 -11.70
C THR A 37 -6.38 10.78 -10.58
N TYR A 38 -5.56 11.84 -10.61
CA TYR A 38 -4.42 11.98 -9.67
C TYR A 38 -4.86 12.10 -8.22
N LYS A 39 -6.06 12.63 -7.94
CA LYS A 39 -6.58 12.75 -6.57
C LYS A 39 -6.79 11.38 -5.94
N TYR A 40 -7.33 10.44 -6.72
CA TYR A 40 -7.49 9.05 -6.29
C TYR A 40 -6.14 8.36 -6.15
N ALA A 41 -5.22 8.56 -7.10
CA ALA A 41 -3.88 8.00 -6.99
C ALA A 41 -3.12 8.53 -5.75
N LEU A 42 -3.24 9.82 -5.41
CA LEU A 42 -2.69 10.38 -4.17
C LEU A 42 -3.37 9.77 -2.93
N MET A 43 -4.70 9.59 -2.96
CA MET A 43 -5.41 8.92 -1.86
C MET A 43 -4.89 7.49 -1.66
N LYS A 44 -4.70 6.73 -2.74
CA LYS A 44 -4.09 5.39 -2.67
C LYS A 44 -2.66 5.47 -2.12
N SER A 45 -1.85 6.44 -2.54
CA SER A 45 -0.51 6.66 -1.97
C SER A 45 -0.52 6.91 -0.47
N ILE A 46 -1.50 7.64 0.04
CA ILE A 46 -1.65 7.88 1.49
C ILE A 46 -2.05 6.58 2.20
N ILE A 47 -3.05 5.87 1.68
CA ILE A 47 -3.57 4.63 2.27
C ILE A 47 -2.48 3.56 2.39
N GLU A 48 -1.71 3.32 1.32
CA GLU A 48 -0.63 2.34 1.29
C GLU A 48 0.53 2.68 2.24
N ASN A 49 0.62 3.94 2.69
CA ASN A 49 1.65 4.42 3.61
C ASN A 49 1.14 4.69 5.03
N LEU A 50 -0.11 4.34 5.38
CA LEU A 50 -0.67 4.59 6.72
C LEU A 50 0.21 4.01 7.84
N TYR A 51 0.78 2.83 7.63
CA TYR A 51 1.64 2.15 8.62
C TYR A 51 3.12 2.55 8.55
N GLN A 52 3.47 3.52 7.70
CA GLN A 52 4.85 3.94 7.40
C GLN A 52 5.11 5.39 7.82
N VAL A 53 4.19 6.00 8.57
CA VAL A 53 4.38 7.33 9.15
C VAL A 53 5.42 7.28 10.27
N ASN A 54 6.17 8.37 10.45
CA ASN A 54 7.00 8.53 11.64
C ASN A 54 6.14 8.92 12.88
N GLU A 55 6.78 9.11 14.03
CA GLU A 55 6.07 9.46 15.29
C GLU A 55 5.33 10.81 15.23
N ASN A 56 5.64 11.65 14.24
CA ASN A 56 4.99 12.94 14.00
C ASN A 56 3.87 12.87 12.93
N TYR A 57 3.50 11.66 12.48
CA TYR A 57 2.52 11.41 11.41
C TYR A 57 2.98 11.90 10.03
N GLU A 58 4.29 11.83 9.76
CA GLU A 58 4.90 12.40 8.57
C GLU A 58 5.34 11.31 7.59
N LEU A 59 5.22 11.62 6.29
CA LEU A 59 5.68 10.83 5.16
C LEU A 59 6.63 11.68 4.30
N THR A 60 7.62 11.01 3.71
CA THR A 60 8.46 11.61 2.67
C THR A 60 7.72 11.64 1.34
N TYR A 61 8.10 12.56 0.47
CA TYR A 61 7.54 12.58 -0.88
C TYR A 61 7.91 11.36 -1.71
N ASP A 62 9.06 10.73 -1.44
CA ASP A 62 9.46 9.51 -2.15
C ASP A 62 8.54 8.32 -1.80
N GLN A 63 8.11 8.19 -0.53
CA GLN A 63 7.12 7.18 -0.13
C GLN A 63 5.82 7.33 -0.93
N LEU A 64 5.30 8.56 -1.02
CA LEU A 64 4.06 8.84 -1.74
C LEU A 64 4.22 8.68 -3.26
N ALA A 65 5.34 9.15 -3.82
CA ALA A 65 5.64 9.08 -5.24
C ALA A 65 5.91 7.65 -5.72
N TYR A 66 6.48 6.79 -4.88
CA TYR A 66 6.66 5.37 -5.18
C TYR A 66 5.32 4.67 -5.44
N VAL A 67 4.38 4.80 -4.49
CA VAL A 67 3.05 4.22 -4.65
C VAL A 67 2.31 4.86 -5.82
N PHE A 68 2.45 6.18 -6.00
CA PHE A 68 1.80 6.89 -7.10
C PHE A 68 2.30 6.39 -8.47
N ALA A 69 3.61 6.22 -8.62
CA ALA A 69 4.23 5.66 -9.82
C ALA A 69 3.76 4.22 -10.06
N LYS A 70 3.70 3.39 -9.00
CA LYS A 70 3.22 2.00 -9.06
C LYS A 70 1.77 1.91 -9.53
N VAL A 71 0.88 2.75 -8.99
CA VAL A 71 -0.53 2.84 -9.40
C VAL A 71 -0.65 3.16 -10.89
N TYR A 72 0.02 4.22 -11.34
CA TYR A 72 -0.05 4.61 -12.75
C TYR A 72 0.67 3.63 -13.68
N TRP A 73 1.76 2.99 -13.23
CA TRP A 73 2.44 1.96 -14.02
C TRP A 73 1.47 0.81 -14.33
N ASN A 74 0.73 0.33 -13.33
CA ASN A 74 -0.26 -0.71 -13.52
C ASN A 74 -1.36 -0.30 -14.51
N LEU A 75 -1.94 0.88 -14.33
CA LEU A 75 -3.04 1.35 -15.18
C LEU A 75 -2.60 1.66 -16.62
N VAL A 76 -1.51 2.42 -16.77
CA VAL A 76 -1.04 2.94 -18.06
C VAL A 76 -0.23 1.89 -18.81
N ILE A 77 0.78 1.29 -18.17
CA ILE A 77 1.70 0.38 -18.85
C ILE A 77 1.09 -1.02 -18.94
N ASN A 78 0.69 -1.62 -17.81
CA ASN A 78 0.18 -2.99 -17.85
C ASN A 78 -1.19 -3.06 -18.54
N HIS A 79 -2.09 -2.11 -18.26
CA HIS A 79 -3.47 -2.17 -18.75
C HIS A 79 -3.83 -1.24 -19.92
N ASN A 80 -2.91 -0.40 -20.39
CA ASN A 80 -3.12 0.53 -21.52
C ASN A 80 -4.31 1.49 -21.33
N LEU A 81 -4.56 1.91 -20.08
CA LEU A 81 -5.51 2.95 -19.74
C LEU A 81 -4.76 4.27 -19.76
N THR A 82 -4.72 4.97 -20.90
CA THR A 82 -3.83 6.13 -21.09
C THR A 82 -4.55 7.47 -20.88
N ASN A 83 -5.88 7.50 -21.01
CA ASN A 83 -6.66 8.71 -20.80
C ASN A 83 -6.94 8.89 -19.31
N HIS A 84 -6.13 9.73 -18.68
CA HIS A 84 -6.26 10.08 -17.26
C HIS A 84 -6.62 11.55 -17.03
N ASN A 85 -6.79 12.33 -18.10
CA ASN A 85 -7.21 13.72 -18.09
C ASN A 85 -8.07 13.97 -19.34
N ARG A 86 -8.92 15.00 -19.32
CA ARG A 86 -9.70 15.37 -20.51
C ARG A 86 -8.78 16.01 -21.56
N GLY A 87 -8.87 15.54 -22.81
CA GLY A 87 -8.18 16.12 -23.98
C GLY A 87 -6.75 15.65 -24.20
N HIS A 88 -5.84 15.88 -23.25
CA HIS A 88 -4.42 15.55 -23.41
C HIS A 88 -3.90 14.56 -22.35
N PRO A 89 -2.92 13.71 -22.69
CA PRO A 89 -2.26 12.84 -21.73
C PRO A 89 -1.73 13.63 -20.53
N SER A 90 -1.98 13.11 -19.33
CA SER A 90 -1.45 13.73 -18.12
C SER A 90 0.09 13.64 -18.08
N SER A 91 0.75 14.58 -17.39
CA SER A 91 2.23 14.60 -17.31
C SER A 91 2.83 13.30 -16.76
N VAL A 92 2.14 12.62 -15.83
CA VAL A 92 2.58 11.32 -15.31
C VAL A 92 2.47 10.21 -16.35
N VAL A 93 1.40 10.18 -17.16
CA VAL A 93 1.22 9.22 -18.26
C VAL A 93 2.37 9.35 -19.26
N SER A 94 2.61 10.57 -19.76
CA SER A 94 3.70 10.83 -20.71
C SER A 94 5.07 10.51 -20.11
N ALA A 95 5.28 10.79 -18.82
CA ALA A 95 6.52 10.48 -18.14
C ALA A 95 6.78 8.97 -18.07
N LEU A 96 5.77 8.16 -17.77
CA LEU A 96 5.89 6.71 -17.65
C LEU A 96 6.04 6.02 -19.01
N GLN A 97 5.27 6.42 -20.02
CA GLN A 97 5.38 5.87 -21.38
C GLN A 97 6.77 6.15 -21.96
N GLY A 98 7.23 7.41 -21.90
CA GLY A 98 8.58 7.75 -22.36
C GLY A 98 9.69 7.08 -21.54
N PHE A 99 9.47 6.80 -20.25
CA PHE A 99 10.43 6.05 -19.44
C PHE A 99 10.49 4.57 -19.85
N LYS A 100 9.33 3.94 -20.05
CA LYS A 100 9.24 2.55 -20.54
C LYS A 100 9.94 2.40 -21.89
N GLU A 101 9.71 3.31 -22.83
CA GLU A 101 10.35 3.30 -24.16
C GLU A 101 11.86 3.53 -24.06
N LYS A 102 12.30 4.54 -23.32
CA LYS A 102 13.73 4.88 -23.15
C LYS A 102 14.56 3.72 -22.61
N TYR A 103 14.00 2.92 -21.70
CA TYR A 103 14.70 1.81 -21.05
C TYR A 103 14.25 0.44 -21.55
N SER A 104 13.46 0.38 -22.64
CA SER A 104 12.94 -0.86 -23.24
C SER A 104 12.28 -1.80 -22.21
N ILE A 105 11.54 -1.25 -21.25
CA ILE A 105 10.96 -2.04 -20.17
C ILE A 105 9.75 -2.84 -20.72
N PRO A 106 9.72 -4.17 -20.54
CA PRO A 106 8.61 -4.98 -21.03
C PRO A 106 7.28 -4.59 -20.40
N ARG A 107 6.19 -4.71 -21.17
CA ARG A 107 4.86 -4.26 -20.74
C ARG A 107 4.30 -5.09 -19.59
N GLU A 108 4.70 -6.35 -19.50
CA GLU A 108 4.26 -7.34 -18.52
C GLU A 108 4.96 -7.20 -17.16
N PHE A 109 6.01 -6.38 -17.08
CA PHE A 109 6.66 -6.10 -15.81
C PHE A 109 5.72 -5.22 -14.98
N ASN A 110 5.33 -5.72 -13.80
CA ASN A 110 4.76 -4.84 -12.79
C ASN A 110 5.88 -3.93 -12.25
N PHE A 111 5.50 -2.87 -11.53
CA PHE A 111 6.47 -1.89 -11.05
C PHE A 111 7.57 -2.54 -10.20
N ASP A 112 7.20 -3.47 -9.32
CA ASP A 112 8.12 -4.14 -8.39
C ASP A 112 9.18 -5.01 -9.09
N LYS A 113 8.93 -5.47 -10.33
CA LYS A 113 9.90 -6.22 -11.15
C LYS A 113 10.90 -5.34 -11.90
N ILE A 114 10.67 -4.03 -11.95
CA ILE A 114 11.63 -3.09 -12.54
C ILE A 114 12.87 -3.05 -11.63
N ASN A 115 14.06 -2.97 -12.22
CA ASN A 115 15.30 -2.80 -11.47
C ASN A 115 15.21 -1.59 -10.51
N HIS A 116 15.72 -1.76 -9.28
CA HIS A 116 15.63 -0.76 -8.22
C HIS A 116 16.19 0.62 -8.62
N GLU A 117 17.31 0.69 -9.34
CA GLU A 117 17.88 1.96 -9.81
C GLU A 117 16.93 2.68 -10.78
N LEU A 118 16.27 1.93 -11.66
CA LEU A 118 15.28 2.49 -12.58
C LEU A 118 14.00 2.91 -11.85
N GLN A 119 13.56 2.14 -10.84
CA GLN A 119 12.45 2.54 -9.96
C GLN A 119 12.73 3.90 -9.32
N LEU A 120 13.90 4.08 -8.70
CA LEU A 120 14.29 5.37 -8.08
C LEU A 120 14.28 6.52 -9.10
N LYS A 121 14.79 6.29 -10.32
CA LYS A 121 14.80 7.31 -11.38
C LYS A 121 13.39 7.74 -11.77
N ILE A 122 12.46 6.81 -11.98
CA ILE A 122 11.08 7.17 -12.34
C ILE A 122 10.32 7.77 -11.17
N VAL A 123 10.55 7.31 -9.94
CA VAL A 123 9.96 7.89 -8.72
C VAL A 123 10.36 9.33 -8.54
N SER A 124 11.65 9.68 -8.73
CA SER A 124 12.11 11.07 -8.66
C SER A 124 11.42 11.98 -9.70
N LYS A 125 11.21 11.48 -10.92
CA LYS A 125 10.47 12.19 -11.97
C LYS A 125 8.99 12.36 -11.60
N VAL A 126 8.35 11.32 -11.09
CA VAL A 126 6.94 11.35 -10.63
C VAL A 126 6.78 12.30 -9.44
N LYS A 127 7.69 12.27 -8.47
CA LYS A 127 7.74 13.21 -7.33
C LYS A 127 7.73 14.66 -7.82
N SER A 128 8.57 14.98 -8.79
CA SER A 128 8.64 16.32 -9.39
C SER A 128 7.29 16.74 -10.02
N ILE A 129 6.59 15.81 -10.70
CA ILE A 129 5.26 16.07 -11.25
C ILE A 129 4.22 16.30 -10.14
N MET A 130 4.28 15.52 -9.06
CA MET A 130 3.35 15.63 -7.93
C MET A 130 3.42 17.00 -7.24
N LYS A 131 4.63 17.57 -7.12
CA LYS A 131 4.85 18.93 -6.59
C LYS A 131 4.16 20.04 -7.38
N ILE A 132 3.80 19.83 -8.64
CA ILE A 132 3.22 20.91 -9.45
C ILE A 132 1.75 21.13 -9.10
N ASN A 133 0.94 20.06 -9.09
CA ASN A 133 -0.52 20.17 -8.99
C ASN A 133 -1.20 18.99 -8.26
N VAL A 134 -0.47 18.07 -7.63
CA VAL A 134 -1.09 16.90 -6.98
C VAL A 134 -1.39 17.19 -5.50
N PHE A 135 -0.38 17.59 -4.73
CA PHE A 135 -0.55 17.88 -3.30
C PHE A 135 -1.51 19.07 -3.06
N GLY A 136 -1.30 20.21 -3.72
CA GLY A 136 -2.18 21.38 -3.52
C GLY A 136 -3.65 21.16 -3.93
N ALA A 137 -3.91 20.26 -4.88
CA ALA A 137 -5.24 20.06 -5.43
C ALA A 137 -6.18 19.23 -4.54
N LEU A 138 -5.67 18.20 -3.85
CA LEU A 138 -6.47 17.46 -2.88
C LEU A 138 -6.53 18.22 -1.54
N TYR A 139 -5.47 18.94 -1.18
CA TYR A 139 -5.39 19.73 0.05
C TYR A 139 -6.56 20.70 0.20
N GLY A 140 -6.87 21.47 -0.85
CA GLY A 140 -8.02 22.37 -0.84
C GLY A 140 -9.37 21.66 -0.68
N ASP A 141 -9.53 20.48 -1.29
CA ASP A 141 -10.77 19.69 -1.18
C ASP A 141 -10.94 19.07 0.21
N THR A 142 -9.82 18.78 0.90
CA THR A 142 -9.81 18.31 2.29
C THR A 142 -10.04 19.44 3.30
N LYS A 143 -10.44 20.63 2.85
CA LYS A 143 -10.54 21.84 3.65
C LYS A 143 -9.27 22.15 4.45
N LYS A 144 -8.10 21.69 3.98
CA LYS A 144 -6.80 21.81 4.67
C LYS A 144 -6.70 21.07 6.02
N GLN A 145 -7.66 20.18 6.31
CA GLN A 145 -7.81 19.51 7.60
C GLN A 145 -7.18 18.11 7.62
N PHE A 146 -6.99 17.47 6.46
CA PHE A 146 -6.49 16.09 6.41
C PHE A 146 -4.97 15.99 6.47
N TYR A 147 -4.28 16.94 5.86
CA TYR A 147 -2.82 16.95 5.82
C TYR A 147 -2.26 18.34 5.57
N GLY A 148 -1.00 18.53 5.92
CA GLY A 148 -0.16 19.65 5.50
C GLY A 148 1.01 19.17 4.63
N PHE A 149 1.65 20.07 3.89
CA PHE A 149 2.81 19.73 3.06
C PHE A 149 3.75 20.92 2.83
N ASP A 150 5.02 20.64 2.55
CA ASP A 150 6.04 21.64 2.16
C ASP A 150 6.95 21.09 1.06
N HIS A 151 6.99 21.73 -0.11
CA HIS A 151 7.77 21.27 -1.26
C HIS A 151 9.28 21.45 -1.15
N ASN A 152 9.73 22.38 -0.32
CA ASN A 152 11.16 22.62 -0.06
C ASN A 152 11.71 21.57 0.90
N ARG A 153 10.93 21.26 1.95
CA ARG A 153 11.29 20.21 2.93
C ARG A 153 10.93 18.79 2.47
N GLU A 154 10.22 18.66 1.34
CA GLU A 154 9.64 17.39 0.84
C GLU A 154 8.82 16.65 1.88
N TYR A 155 7.97 17.42 2.54
CA TYR A 155 7.27 17.08 3.75
C TYR A 155 5.78 16.85 3.52
N PHE A 156 5.21 15.79 4.08
CA PHE A 156 3.78 15.52 4.11
C PHE A 156 3.34 15.08 5.51
N LYS A 157 2.48 15.87 6.19
CA LYS A 157 1.98 15.57 7.54
C LYS A 157 0.52 15.19 7.50
N LEU A 158 0.17 14.01 7.98
CA LEU A 158 -1.24 13.67 8.21
C LEU A 158 -1.73 14.28 9.52
N ASN A 159 -2.99 14.69 9.54
CA ASN A 159 -3.69 14.94 10.79
C ASN A 159 -3.80 13.61 11.58
N PRO A 160 -3.38 13.56 12.85
CA PRO A 160 -3.44 12.33 13.65
C PRO A 160 -4.84 11.68 13.70
N ARG A 161 -5.91 12.48 13.79
CA ARG A 161 -7.28 11.97 13.79
C ARG A 161 -7.70 11.41 12.45
N VAL A 162 -7.27 12.04 11.36
CA VAL A 162 -7.51 11.51 10.01
C VAL A 162 -6.71 10.24 9.76
N HIS A 163 -5.49 10.14 10.28
CA HIS A 163 -4.69 8.92 10.21
C HIS A 163 -5.36 7.76 10.96
N GLU A 164 -5.78 7.97 12.21
CA GLU A 164 -6.52 6.98 13.02
C GLU A 164 -7.83 6.55 12.34
N PHE A 165 -8.59 7.51 11.82
CA PHE A 165 -9.80 7.26 11.05
C PHE A 165 -9.53 6.41 9.81
N MET A 166 -8.50 6.75 9.03
CA MET A 166 -8.15 6.03 7.81
C MET A 166 -7.67 4.61 8.10
N LEU A 167 -6.99 4.37 9.22
CA LEU A 167 -6.66 3.03 9.69
C LEU A 167 -7.92 2.24 10.08
N THR A 168 -8.84 2.88 10.83
CA THR A 168 -10.09 2.27 11.29
C THR A 168 -10.99 1.84 10.12
N TYR A 169 -11.10 2.66 9.08
CA TYR A 169 -11.97 2.43 7.93
C TYR A 169 -11.21 2.07 6.64
N GLN A 170 -9.96 1.61 6.76
CA GLN A 170 -9.03 1.41 5.64
C GLN A 170 -9.67 0.66 4.47
N ARG A 171 -10.27 -0.51 4.74
CA ARG A 171 -10.86 -1.38 3.72
C ARG A 171 -12.01 -0.68 2.98
N LEU A 172 -12.88 0.02 3.70
CA LEU A 172 -13.97 0.78 3.10
C LEU A 172 -13.44 1.93 2.24
N ILE A 173 -12.44 2.67 2.72
CA ILE A 173 -11.84 3.79 1.99
C ILE A 173 -11.11 3.27 0.73
N VAL A 174 -10.42 2.12 0.80
CA VAL A 174 -9.81 1.46 -0.35
C VAL A 174 -10.87 1.13 -1.41
N HIS A 175 -11.95 0.44 -1.02
CA HIS A 175 -13.01 0.05 -1.95
C HIS A 175 -13.68 1.28 -2.60
N LEU A 176 -14.02 2.30 -1.82
CA LEU A 176 -14.61 3.54 -2.33
C LEU A 176 -13.63 4.26 -3.28
N THR A 177 -12.36 4.38 -2.90
CA THR A 177 -11.34 5.02 -3.75
C THR A 177 -11.18 4.26 -5.08
N ASN A 178 -11.16 2.93 -5.03
CA ASN A 178 -11.04 2.08 -6.22
C ASN A 178 -12.25 2.21 -7.14
N TYR A 179 -13.45 2.14 -6.56
CA TYR A 179 -14.69 2.29 -7.30
C TYR A 179 -14.74 3.66 -8.02
N HIS A 180 -14.51 4.75 -7.30
CA HIS A 180 -14.58 6.09 -7.88
C HIS A 180 -13.46 6.37 -8.89
N MET A 181 -12.28 5.78 -8.69
CA MET A 181 -11.20 5.82 -9.68
C MET A 181 -11.56 5.04 -10.95
N ALA A 182 -12.11 3.83 -10.82
CA ALA A 182 -12.56 3.01 -11.94
C ALA A 182 -13.66 3.72 -12.75
N ARG A 183 -14.67 4.29 -12.08
CA ARG A 183 -15.73 5.11 -12.71
C ARG A 183 -15.17 6.28 -13.51
N MET A 184 -14.14 6.95 -12.99
CA MET A 184 -13.53 8.07 -13.71
C MET A 184 -12.72 7.59 -14.92
N ILE A 185 -11.98 6.49 -14.79
CA ILE A 185 -11.24 5.88 -15.91
C ILE A 185 -12.19 5.45 -17.01
N GLU A 186 -13.31 4.81 -16.65
CA GLU A 186 -14.38 4.41 -17.57
C GLU A 186 -14.84 5.61 -18.41
N GLN A 187 -15.17 6.73 -17.76
CA GLN A 187 -15.59 7.98 -18.42
C GLN A 187 -14.53 8.63 -19.31
N LEU A 188 -13.24 8.39 -19.04
CA LEU A 188 -12.14 9.01 -19.78
C LEU A 188 -11.66 8.15 -20.96
N ASN A 189 -11.92 6.85 -20.93
CA ASN A 189 -11.40 5.90 -21.92
C ASN A 189 -12.52 5.28 -22.79
N ASP A 190 -13.78 5.71 -22.63
CA ASP A 190 -14.96 5.17 -23.33
C ASP A 190 -15.03 3.63 -23.27
N ILE A 191 -14.71 3.06 -22.11
CA ILE A 191 -14.69 1.62 -21.88
C ILE A 191 -16.10 1.16 -21.42
N PRO A 192 -16.66 0.07 -21.97
CA PRO A 192 -18.06 -0.27 -21.74
C PRO A 192 -18.37 -1.01 -20.42
N ASP A 193 -17.37 -1.43 -19.62
CA ASP A 193 -17.62 -2.23 -18.41
C ASP A 193 -16.73 -1.85 -17.22
N ILE A 194 -17.35 -1.28 -16.19
CA ILE A 194 -16.76 -0.98 -14.88
C ILE A 194 -16.22 -2.22 -14.15
N ASN A 195 -16.86 -3.39 -14.27
CA ASN A 195 -16.46 -4.60 -13.54
C ASN A 195 -15.09 -5.09 -14.01
N TYR A 196 -14.82 -4.95 -15.31
CA TYR A 196 -13.52 -5.20 -15.89
C TYR A 196 -12.42 -4.23 -15.39
N LEU A 197 -12.80 -3.00 -15.01
CA LEU A 197 -11.88 -1.98 -14.51
C LEU A 197 -11.60 -2.08 -13.01
N ILE A 198 -12.57 -2.48 -12.20
CA ILE A 198 -12.40 -2.58 -10.74
C ILE A 198 -11.25 -3.51 -10.39
N GLY A 199 -11.21 -4.72 -10.97
CA GLY A 199 -10.10 -5.66 -10.71
C GLY A 199 -8.72 -5.11 -11.10
N LYS A 200 -8.64 -4.26 -12.12
CA LYS A 200 -7.38 -3.60 -12.54
C LYS A 200 -6.97 -2.48 -11.59
N VAL A 201 -7.95 -1.73 -11.06
CA VAL A 201 -7.69 -0.65 -10.10
C VAL A 201 -7.35 -1.21 -8.72
N GLU A 202 -7.99 -2.30 -8.32
CA GLU A 202 -7.69 -3.03 -7.08
C GLU A 202 -6.30 -3.67 -7.11
N SER A 203 -5.93 -4.31 -8.22
CA SER A 203 -4.66 -5.00 -8.40
C SER A 203 -3.48 -4.02 -8.60
N ILE A 204 -3.11 -3.23 -7.58
CA ILE A 204 -1.81 -2.51 -7.57
C ILE A 204 -0.66 -3.47 -7.22
N ALA A 205 -0.96 -4.47 -6.40
CA ALA A 205 -0.06 -5.57 -6.06
C ALA A 205 -0.58 -6.87 -6.69
N LYS A 206 0.35 -7.67 -7.24
CA LYS A 206 0.05 -9.04 -7.67
C LYS A 206 0.70 -9.99 -6.68
N ARG A 207 -0.11 -10.89 -6.10
CA ARG A 207 0.41 -12.00 -5.29
C ARG A 207 1.43 -12.77 -6.12
N SER A 208 2.67 -12.79 -5.65
CA SER A 208 3.75 -13.52 -6.31
C SER A 208 3.91 -14.91 -5.69
N SER A 209 4.67 -15.78 -6.35
CA SER A 209 5.05 -17.04 -5.73
C SER A 209 5.86 -16.74 -4.47
N LEU A 210 5.49 -17.36 -3.34
CA LEU A 210 6.22 -17.21 -2.08
C LEU A 210 7.43 -18.16 -1.97
N LYS A 211 7.66 -19.02 -2.95
CA LYS A 211 8.77 -19.98 -2.97
C LYS A 211 10.15 -19.35 -2.75
N PRO A 212 10.47 -18.14 -3.28
CA PRO A 212 11.74 -17.48 -2.96
C PRO A 212 11.88 -17.16 -1.46
N TYR A 213 10.79 -16.79 -0.78
CA TYR A 213 10.79 -16.51 0.65
C TYR A 213 10.93 -17.78 1.49
N GLU A 214 10.46 -18.93 1.00
CA GLU A 214 10.63 -20.23 1.67
C GLU A 214 12.11 -20.52 1.89
N ASN A 215 12.92 -20.40 0.84
CA ASN A 215 14.37 -20.63 0.91
C ASN A 215 15.06 -19.63 1.85
N ILE A 216 14.63 -18.37 1.84
CA ILE A 216 15.19 -17.34 2.74
C ILE A 216 14.83 -17.65 4.20
N LEU A 217 13.57 -18.01 4.47
CA LEU A 217 13.13 -18.33 5.82
C LEU A 217 13.81 -19.60 6.35
N LEU A 218 13.97 -20.64 5.53
CA LEU A 218 14.71 -21.86 5.88
C LEU A 218 16.22 -21.65 6.06
N HIS A 219 16.77 -20.58 5.48
CA HIS A 219 18.16 -20.19 5.73
C HIS A 219 18.34 -19.61 7.14
N TYR A 220 17.36 -18.86 7.65
CA TYR A 220 17.45 -18.17 8.94
C TYR A 220 16.82 -18.94 10.10
N PHE A 221 15.90 -19.87 9.83
CA PHE A 221 15.10 -20.56 10.84
C PHE A 221 15.07 -22.07 10.60
N GLU A 222 14.83 -22.81 11.67
CA GLU A 222 14.58 -24.24 11.58
C GLU A 222 13.33 -24.53 10.75
N SER A 223 13.30 -25.72 10.15
CA SER A 223 12.18 -26.23 9.35
C SER A 223 11.04 -26.69 10.27
N THR A 224 10.50 -25.80 11.08
CA THR A 224 9.39 -26.05 12.01
C THR A 224 8.20 -25.16 11.67
N CYS A 225 6.99 -25.69 11.84
CA CYS A 225 5.78 -24.92 11.63
C CYS A 225 5.66 -23.83 12.71
N PHE A 226 5.61 -22.56 12.30
CA PHE A 226 5.47 -21.42 13.20
C PHE A 226 4.28 -21.53 14.16
N TYR A 227 3.18 -22.14 13.72
CA TYR A 227 1.95 -22.21 14.51
C TYR A 227 1.84 -23.42 15.45
N CYS A 228 2.24 -24.61 15.01
CA CYS A 228 2.06 -25.86 15.78
C CYS A 228 3.37 -26.54 16.18
N GLY A 229 4.54 -25.96 15.85
CA GLY A 229 5.85 -26.49 16.20
C GLY A 229 6.26 -27.79 15.51
N ARG A 230 5.40 -28.40 14.68
CA ARG A 230 5.73 -29.66 13.98
C ARG A 230 6.88 -29.47 12.99
N ASP A 231 7.77 -30.45 12.96
CA ASP A 231 8.86 -30.58 11.98
C ASP A 231 8.29 -30.72 10.56
N LEU A 232 8.69 -29.80 9.68
CA LEU A 232 8.20 -29.70 8.31
C LEU A 232 8.91 -30.67 7.36
N TYR A 233 10.13 -31.14 7.67
CA TYR A 233 10.83 -32.16 6.87
C TYR A 233 10.00 -33.44 6.76
N LYS A 234 9.26 -33.78 7.81
CA LYS A 234 8.42 -34.98 7.88
C LYS A 234 7.08 -34.82 7.16
N THR A 235 6.64 -33.59 6.87
CA THR A 235 5.29 -33.31 6.32
C THR A 235 5.20 -33.21 4.79
N LYS A 236 6.27 -33.54 4.06
CA LYS A 236 6.39 -33.54 2.59
C LYS A 236 6.16 -32.20 1.86
N ALA A 237 5.58 -31.18 2.49
CA ALA A 237 5.44 -29.83 1.92
C ALA A 237 5.53 -28.73 2.98
N THR A 238 6.56 -27.90 2.88
CA THR A 238 6.68 -26.61 3.59
C THR A 238 5.87 -25.56 2.84
N HIS A 239 5.09 -24.76 3.57
CA HIS A 239 4.38 -23.62 3.00
C HIS A 239 4.90 -22.33 3.65
N VAL A 240 4.79 -21.23 2.92
CA VAL A 240 4.95 -19.88 3.47
C VAL A 240 3.56 -19.27 3.61
N ASP A 241 3.24 -18.85 4.82
CA ASP A 241 1.97 -18.21 5.16
C ASP A 241 2.18 -16.72 5.48
N HIS A 242 1.15 -15.93 5.20
CA HIS A 242 1.06 -14.53 5.63
C HIS A 242 0.41 -14.46 7.01
N PHE A 243 1.16 -14.03 8.02
CA PHE A 243 0.67 -13.93 9.39
C PHE A 243 -0.58 -13.05 9.47
N ILE A 244 -0.47 -11.79 9.03
CA ILE A 244 -1.62 -10.95 8.70
C ILE A 244 -2.05 -11.25 7.26
N PRO A 245 -3.34 -11.55 7.00
CA PRO A 245 -3.85 -11.91 5.69
C PRO A 245 -3.37 -11.00 4.56
N TRP A 246 -2.91 -11.60 3.45
CA TRP A 246 -2.50 -10.87 2.26
C TRP A 246 -3.63 -10.01 1.69
N SER A 247 -4.88 -10.47 1.84
CA SER A 247 -6.09 -9.74 1.47
C SER A 247 -6.23 -8.38 2.17
N PHE A 248 -5.59 -8.19 3.33
CA PHE A 248 -5.50 -6.91 4.05
C PHE A 248 -4.19 -6.15 3.73
N VAL A 249 -3.03 -6.80 3.83
CA VAL A 249 -1.71 -6.11 3.74
C VAL A 249 -1.25 -5.87 2.30
N GLN A 250 -1.72 -6.70 1.36
CA GLN A 250 -1.40 -6.65 -0.09
C GLN A 250 0.10 -6.55 -0.43
N SER A 251 0.97 -7.08 0.43
CA SER A 251 2.42 -7.11 0.20
C SER A 251 3.06 -8.38 0.77
N ASP A 252 4.13 -8.82 0.12
CA ASP A 252 4.87 -10.05 0.47
C ASP A 252 6.10 -9.74 1.33
N HIS A 253 6.01 -8.78 2.25
CA HIS A 253 7.14 -8.43 3.09
C HIS A 253 7.49 -9.55 4.09
N ILE A 254 8.78 -9.89 4.19
CA ILE A 254 9.26 -11.03 4.98
C ILE A 254 8.91 -10.96 6.47
N TRP A 255 8.78 -9.75 7.06
CA TRP A 255 8.33 -9.59 8.44
C TRP A 255 6.90 -10.09 8.68
N ASN A 256 6.09 -10.25 7.63
CA ASN A 256 4.75 -10.82 7.68
C ASN A 256 4.69 -12.28 7.21
N LEU A 257 5.82 -12.89 6.82
CA LEU A 257 5.87 -14.24 6.28
C LEU A 257 6.44 -15.22 7.31
N VAL A 258 5.81 -16.38 7.44
CA VAL A 258 6.22 -17.47 8.35
C VAL A 258 6.19 -18.82 7.66
N LEU A 259 7.02 -19.76 8.13
CA LEU A 259 6.95 -21.16 7.72
C LEU A 259 5.75 -21.85 8.37
N ALA A 260 4.94 -22.55 7.59
CA ALA A 260 3.74 -23.23 8.07
C ALA A 260 3.57 -24.61 7.42
N CYS A 261 3.00 -25.55 8.17
CA CYS A 261 2.52 -26.81 7.60
C CYS A 261 1.22 -26.58 6.81
N ASN A 262 0.93 -27.45 5.84
CA ASN A 262 -0.29 -27.36 5.01
C ASN A 262 -1.56 -27.23 5.85
N GLN A 263 -1.69 -28.02 6.92
CA GLN A 263 -2.88 -28.00 7.77
C GLN A 263 -3.10 -26.63 8.46
N CYS A 264 -2.05 -26.04 9.03
CA CYS A 264 -2.16 -24.73 9.67
C CYS A 264 -2.47 -23.65 8.63
N ASN A 265 -1.72 -23.62 7.53
CA ASN A 265 -1.91 -22.66 6.44
C ASN A 265 -3.34 -22.69 5.87
N THR A 266 -3.85 -23.88 5.52
CA THR A 266 -5.21 -24.03 4.97
C THR A 266 -6.30 -23.73 6.01
N SER A 267 -6.13 -24.15 7.27
CA SER A 267 -7.18 -23.93 8.29
C SER A 267 -7.22 -22.49 8.80
N LYS A 268 -6.09 -21.77 8.81
CA LYS A 268 -6.02 -20.34 9.08
C LYS A 268 -6.66 -19.55 7.94
N SER A 269 -6.29 -19.83 6.69
CA SER A 269 -6.80 -19.10 5.52
C SER A 269 -6.63 -17.57 5.72
N ASP A 270 -7.68 -16.78 5.51
CA ASP A 270 -7.69 -15.32 5.73
C ASP A 270 -7.99 -14.92 7.19
N LYS A 271 -7.97 -15.83 8.17
CA LYS A 271 -8.20 -15.52 9.58
C LYS A 271 -6.94 -14.98 10.27
N LEU A 272 -7.12 -14.20 11.32
CA LEU A 272 -6.02 -13.76 12.18
C LEU A 272 -5.66 -14.85 13.19
N PRO A 273 -4.37 -15.18 13.40
CA PRO A 273 -3.98 -16.03 14.51
C PRO A 273 -4.32 -15.38 15.85
N ASP A 274 -4.54 -16.19 16.88
CA ASP A 274 -4.66 -15.69 18.26
C ASP A 274 -3.49 -14.78 18.65
N ARG A 275 -3.76 -13.79 19.51
CA ARG A 275 -2.82 -12.70 19.81
C ARG A 275 -1.51 -13.20 20.39
N GLN A 276 -1.47 -14.37 21.02
CA GLN A 276 -0.20 -14.96 21.48
C GLN A 276 0.82 -15.13 20.33
N TYR A 277 0.35 -15.45 19.12
CA TYR A 277 1.21 -15.59 17.95
C TYR A 277 1.73 -14.25 17.42
N LEU A 278 1.10 -13.13 17.79
CA LEU A 278 1.63 -11.78 17.51
C LEU A 278 2.94 -11.57 18.27
N ASN A 279 3.01 -12.00 19.53
CA ASN A 279 4.26 -11.93 20.30
C ASN A 279 5.31 -12.83 19.66
N PHE A 280 4.96 -14.06 19.28
CA PHE A 280 5.92 -14.97 18.64
C PHE A 280 6.48 -14.43 17.32
N ILE A 281 5.68 -13.73 16.52
CA ILE A 281 6.18 -13.17 15.26
C ILE A 281 7.05 -11.94 15.49
N ILE A 282 6.78 -11.16 16.54
CA ILE A 282 7.63 -10.04 16.97
C ILE A 282 9.00 -10.58 17.39
N ASP A 283 9.03 -11.52 18.35
CA ASP A 283 10.29 -12.14 18.81
C ASP A 283 11.07 -12.77 17.64
N ARG A 284 10.37 -13.42 16.72
CA ARG A 284 10.97 -13.99 15.49
C ARG A 284 11.55 -12.90 14.58
N ASN A 285 10.85 -11.79 14.41
CA ASN A 285 11.31 -10.68 13.57
C ASN A 285 12.51 -9.96 14.17
N GLU A 286 12.59 -9.82 15.49
CA GLU A 286 13.78 -9.34 16.20
C GLU A 286 14.98 -10.24 15.89
N GLN A 287 14.83 -11.56 16.02
CA GLN A 287 15.89 -12.51 15.65
C GLN A 287 16.27 -12.44 14.17
N LEU A 288 15.30 -12.22 13.27
CA LEU A 288 15.58 -12.06 11.85
C LEU A 288 16.38 -10.78 11.60
N GLN A 289 16.04 -9.68 12.27
CA GLN A 289 16.72 -8.39 12.14
C GLN A 289 18.21 -8.53 12.51
N GLU A 290 18.50 -9.16 13.65
CA GLU A 290 19.86 -9.41 14.11
C GLU A 290 20.66 -10.22 13.06
N LYS A 291 20.12 -11.36 12.63
CA LYS A 291 20.77 -12.23 11.63
C LYS A 291 20.98 -11.53 10.29
N VAL A 292 20.03 -10.71 9.85
CA VAL A 292 20.10 -9.98 8.57
C VAL A 292 21.18 -8.89 8.62
N ILE A 293 21.31 -8.16 9.75
CA ILE A 293 22.36 -7.17 9.96
C ILE A 293 23.74 -7.84 9.96
N GLU A 294 23.90 -8.95 10.68
CA GLU A 294 25.15 -9.73 10.70
C GLU A 294 25.58 -10.16 9.29
N ASN A 295 24.61 -10.56 8.46
CA ASN A 295 24.83 -10.98 7.07
C ASN A 295 24.86 -9.81 6.06
N LYS A 296 24.85 -8.54 6.51
CA LYS A 296 24.85 -7.32 5.68
C LYS A 296 23.73 -7.30 4.63
N GLN A 297 22.57 -7.87 4.97
CA GLN A 297 21.38 -7.87 4.13
C GLN A 297 20.40 -6.77 4.59
N THR A 298 19.44 -6.43 3.73
CA THR A 298 18.53 -5.28 3.93
C THR A 298 17.06 -5.70 4.02
N LEU A 299 16.80 -6.98 4.31
CA LEU A 299 15.48 -7.62 4.21
C LEU A 299 14.40 -7.02 5.13
N LEU A 300 14.81 -6.34 6.21
CA LEU A 300 13.93 -5.71 7.20
C LEU A 300 14.23 -4.22 7.38
N GLU A 301 14.81 -3.57 6.37
CA GLU A 301 15.04 -2.12 6.42
C GLU A 301 13.75 -1.37 6.76
N ASN A 302 13.84 -0.50 7.77
CA ASN A 302 12.73 0.32 8.27
C ASN A 302 11.56 -0.46 8.89
N TYR A 303 11.71 -1.75 9.21
CA TYR A 303 10.73 -2.48 10.02
C TYR A 303 10.79 -2.02 11.49
N LYS A 304 9.61 -1.96 12.13
CA LYS A 304 9.42 -1.72 13.56
C LYS A 304 8.24 -2.57 14.05
N ASP A 305 8.31 -3.12 15.25
CA ASP A 305 7.26 -4.04 15.75
C ASP A 305 5.89 -3.36 15.87
N LYS A 306 5.89 -2.07 16.21
CA LYS A 306 4.69 -1.22 16.20
C LYS A 306 3.88 -1.36 14.90
N LYS A 307 4.55 -1.58 13.75
CA LYS A 307 3.90 -1.79 12.45
C LYS A 307 3.05 -3.04 12.42
N ILE A 308 3.59 -4.20 12.83
CA ILE A 308 2.83 -5.46 12.77
C ILE A 308 1.73 -5.50 13.84
N ILE A 309 1.96 -4.86 14.99
CA ILE A 309 0.93 -4.67 16.03
C ILE A 309 -0.24 -3.84 15.49
N LEU A 310 0.04 -2.68 14.89
CA LEU A 310 -1.00 -1.85 14.28
C LEU A 310 -1.73 -2.62 13.18
N LEU A 311 -1.02 -3.33 12.30
CA LEU A 311 -1.66 -4.13 11.25
C LEU A 311 -2.59 -5.20 11.83
N TYR A 312 -2.18 -5.89 12.90
CA TYR A 312 -3.02 -6.88 13.59
C TYR A 312 -4.28 -6.23 14.15
N ASP A 313 -4.13 -5.18 14.98
CA ASP A 313 -5.24 -4.53 15.66
C ASP A 313 -6.23 -3.88 14.67
N TYR A 314 -5.72 -3.25 13.59
CA TYR A 314 -6.56 -2.64 12.57
C TYR A 314 -7.14 -3.65 11.58
N SER A 315 -6.55 -4.84 11.41
CA SER A 315 -7.19 -5.92 10.64
C SER A 315 -8.54 -6.29 11.26
N ILE A 316 -8.61 -6.41 12.59
CA ILE A 316 -9.85 -6.69 13.34
C ILE A 316 -10.89 -5.61 13.06
N LYS A 317 -10.51 -4.33 13.18
CA LYS A 317 -11.41 -3.19 12.88
C LYS A 317 -11.91 -3.18 11.43
N ASN A 318 -11.19 -3.82 10.51
CA ASN A 318 -11.53 -3.94 9.08
C ASN A 318 -12.24 -5.25 8.71
N GLY A 319 -12.78 -5.96 9.70
CA GLY A 319 -13.63 -7.15 9.52
C GLY A 319 -12.86 -8.47 9.38
N PHE A 320 -11.63 -8.52 9.88
CA PHE A 320 -10.87 -9.76 10.09
C PHE A 320 -10.94 -10.14 11.59
N ASP A 321 -12.15 -10.23 12.12
CA ASP A 321 -12.44 -10.45 13.55
C ASP A 321 -12.60 -11.94 13.93
N GLU A 322 -12.57 -12.84 12.95
CA GLU A 322 -12.49 -14.28 13.21
C GLU A 322 -11.06 -14.68 13.62
N ILE A 323 -10.88 -14.94 14.92
CA ILE A 323 -9.60 -15.36 15.49
C ILE A 323 -9.42 -16.88 15.36
N TRP A 324 -8.26 -17.29 14.85
CA TRP A 324 -7.89 -18.67 14.59
C TRP A 324 -6.82 -19.16 15.57
N VAL A 325 -6.98 -20.42 16.00
CA VAL A 325 -5.97 -21.17 16.75
C VAL A 325 -5.69 -22.49 16.02
N PRO A 326 -4.44 -22.98 16.01
CA PRO A 326 -4.15 -24.29 15.45
C PRO A 326 -4.86 -25.38 16.25
N ARG A 327 -5.28 -26.43 15.56
CA ARG A 327 -5.80 -27.62 16.25
C ARG A 327 -4.67 -28.21 17.10
N THR A 328 -4.92 -28.30 18.41
CA THR A 328 -4.09 -29.08 19.33
C THR A 328 -4.16 -30.56 18.91
N PHE A 329 -3.01 -31.20 18.81
CA PHE A 329 -2.88 -32.62 18.54
C PHE A 329 -2.53 -33.37 19.81
#